data_AF-A0A060VQ83-F1
#
_entry.id   AF-A0A060VQ83-F1
#
_cell.length_a   1.000
_cell.length_b   1.000
_cell.length_c   1.000
_cell.angle_alpha   90.00
_cell.angle_beta   90.00
_cell.angle_gamma   90.00
#
_symmetry.space_group_name_H-M   'P 1'
#
loop_
_entity.id
_entity.type
_entity.pdbx_description
1 polymer ?
#
loop_
_entity_poly.entity_id
_entity_poly.type
_entity_poly.pdbx_seq_one_letter_code
_entity_poly.pdbx_strand_id
1 'polypeptide(L)'
;MLDETGTKASISTVKRVLYRQNLKSHSARKKPLLQNRHKKARLRFATAHGNKDRIFWRNVLWSDETKIELLGHNDHRYVWDEKGGGLRAEEHHPNHDAQGW
;
A
#
# COMPACT_ATOMS: atom_id res chain seq x y z
N MET A 1 22.54 12.74 -13.95
CA MET A 1 21.67 13.95 -13.95
C MET A 1 22.01 14.95 -12.82
N LEU A 2 23.29 15.09 -12.45
CA LEU A 2 23.84 16.26 -11.74
C LEU A 2 24.99 16.90 -12.55
N ASP A 3 25.23 16.37 -13.74
CA ASP A 3 26.41 16.51 -14.57
C ASP A 3 26.23 17.62 -15.63
N GLU A 4 24.98 18.01 -15.92
CA GLU A 4 24.63 18.86 -17.06
C GLU A 4 24.69 20.37 -16.74
N THR A 5 24.76 20.78 -15.47
CA THR A 5 24.74 22.20 -15.06
C THR A 5 25.98 22.66 -14.28
N GLY A 6 26.97 21.78 -14.08
CA GLY A 6 28.27 22.11 -13.47
C GLY A 6 28.25 22.68 -12.04
N THR A 7 27.06 22.79 -11.41
CA THR A 7 26.89 23.51 -10.15
C THR A 7 26.82 22.52 -8.98
N LYS A 8 27.83 22.54 -8.10
CA LYS A 8 27.80 21.79 -6.83
C LYS A 8 26.81 22.45 -5.86
N ALA A 9 25.61 21.91 -5.76
CA ALA A 9 24.63 22.30 -4.76
C ALA A 9 24.57 21.29 -3.61
N SER A 10 24.39 21.79 -2.39
CA SER A 10 24.16 20.92 -1.22
C SER A 10 22.73 20.38 -1.18
N ILE A 11 22.52 19.23 -0.54
CA ILE A 11 21.16 18.65 -0.34
C ILE A 11 20.22 19.64 0.34
N SER A 12 20.72 20.44 1.29
CA SER A 12 19.92 21.44 2.00
C SER A 12 19.48 22.59 1.08
N THR A 13 20.35 23.01 0.15
CA THR A 13 20.02 23.99 -0.89
C THR A 13 18.87 23.48 -1.76
N VAL A 14 18.95 22.22 -2.22
CA VAL A 14 17.91 21.59 -3.04
C VAL A 14 16.57 21.53 -2.28
N LYS A 15 16.59 21.06 -1.03
CA LYS A 15 15.38 21.01 -0.18
C LYS A 15 14.74 22.39 0.01
N ARG A 16 15.54 23.43 0.30
CA ARG A 16 15.04 24.80 0.50
C ARG A 16 14.36 25.35 -0.75
N VAL A 17 14.94 25.10 -1.93
CA VAL A 17 14.34 25.52 -3.21
C VAL A 17 13.01 24.81 -3.43
N LEU A 18 12.95 23.48 -3.24
CA LEU A 18 11.70 22.71 -3.37
C LEU A 18 10.60 23.23 -2.43
N TYR A 19 10.93 23.51 -1.16
CA TYR A 19 9.95 24.07 -0.22
C TYR A 19 9.52 25.49 -0.56
N ARG A 20 10.41 26.35 -1.05
CA ARG A 20 10.04 27.70 -1.55
C ARG A 20 9.07 27.63 -2.73
N GLN A 21 9.16 26.59 -3.55
CA GLN A 21 8.23 26.30 -4.64
C GLN A 21 6.99 25.51 -4.19
N ASN A 22 6.80 25.34 -2.87
CA ASN A 22 5.70 24.59 -2.27
C ASN A 22 5.61 23.11 -2.72
N LEU A 23 6.73 22.54 -3.17
CA LEU A 23 6.84 21.13 -3.53
C LEU A 23 7.16 20.31 -2.28
N LYS A 24 6.21 19.47 -1.88
CA LYS A 24 6.33 18.59 -0.71
C LYS A 24 6.50 17.14 -1.16
N SER A 25 7.29 16.39 -0.41
CA SER A 25 7.42 14.94 -0.61
C SER A 25 6.16 14.22 -0.15
N HIS A 26 5.64 13.33 -0.99
CA HIS A 26 4.54 12.43 -0.66
C HIS A 26 4.88 11.01 -1.09
N SER A 27 4.49 10.03 -0.29
CA SER A 27 4.53 8.63 -0.72
C SER A 27 3.51 8.43 -1.84
N ALA A 28 3.95 7.86 -2.96
CA ALA A 28 3.04 7.50 -4.05
C ALA A 28 2.03 6.45 -3.55
N ARG A 29 0.75 6.66 -3.85
CA ARG A 29 -0.30 5.67 -3.51
C ARG A 29 -0.10 4.41 -4.35
N LYS A 30 -0.03 3.24 -3.70
CA LYS A 30 -0.08 1.94 -4.39
C LYS A 30 -1.46 1.80 -5.05
N LYS A 31 -1.49 1.62 -6.37
CA LYS A 31 -2.72 1.41 -7.15
C LYS A 31 -2.51 0.20 -8.05
N PRO A 32 -3.53 -0.65 -8.26
CA PRO A 32 -3.42 -1.73 -9.22
C PRO A 32 -3.23 -1.15 -10.63
N LEU A 33 -2.34 -1.76 -11.41
CA LEU A 33 -2.12 -1.38 -12.80
C LEU A 33 -3.32 -1.82 -13.64
N LEU A 34 -4.03 -0.86 -14.23
CA LEU A 34 -5.18 -1.14 -15.07
C LEU A 34 -4.79 -1.11 -16.55
N GLN A 35 -4.98 -2.22 -17.23
CA GLN A 35 -4.94 -2.27 -18.69
C GLN A 35 -6.10 -1.46 -19.29
N ASN A 36 -5.94 -1.02 -20.54
CA ASN A 36 -6.97 -0.21 -21.22
C ASN A 36 -8.33 -0.91 -21.32
N ARG A 37 -8.35 -2.25 -21.47
CA ARG A 37 -9.59 -3.03 -21.43
C ARG A 37 -10.35 -2.89 -20.11
N HIS A 38 -9.64 -2.90 -18.97
CA HIS A 38 -10.23 -2.75 -17.64
C HIS A 38 -10.79 -1.33 -17.45
N LYS A 39 -10.05 -0.31 -17.91
CA LYS A 39 -10.50 1.09 -17.85
C LYS A 39 -11.82 1.29 -18.61
N LYS A 40 -11.90 0.77 -19.85
CA LYS A 40 -13.11 0.83 -20.68
C LYS A 40 -14.29 0.10 -20.02
N ALA A 41 -14.06 -1.11 -19.50
CA ALA A 41 -15.12 -1.89 -18.85
C ALA A 41 -15.64 -1.19 -17.58
N ARG A 42 -14.74 -0.66 -16.74
CA ARG A 42 -15.09 0.09 -15.52
C ARG A 42 -15.85 1.37 -15.84
N LEU A 43 -15.43 2.12 -16.86
CA LEU A 43 -16.14 3.34 -17.27
C LEU A 43 -17.56 3.01 -17.74
N ARG A 44 -17.72 2.00 -18.61
CA ARG A 44 -19.06 1.54 -19.06
C ARG A 44 -19.96 1.15 -17.89
N PHE A 45 -19.43 0.40 -16.93
CA PHE A 45 -20.17 0.01 -15.73
C PHE A 45 -20.62 1.23 -14.93
N ALA A 46 -19.70 2.16 -14.64
CA ALA A 46 -19.98 3.37 -13.86
C ALA A 46 -21.00 4.28 -14.56
N THR A 47 -20.88 4.51 -15.86
CA THR A 47 -21.86 5.31 -16.62
C THR A 47 -23.23 4.65 -16.64
N ALA A 48 -23.31 3.32 -16.79
CA ALA A 48 -24.58 2.61 -16.84
C ALA A 48 -25.32 2.55 -15.48
N HIS A 49 -24.57 2.58 -14.36
CA HIS A 49 -25.14 2.39 -13.02
C HIS A 49 -25.06 3.63 -12.13
N GLY A 50 -24.43 4.72 -12.57
CA GLY A 50 -24.18 5.92 -11.76
C GLY A 50 -25.45 6.62 -11.27
N ASN A 51 -26.55 6.51 -12.01
CA ASN A 51 -27.86 7.09 -11.65
C ASN A 51 -28.82 6.07 -11.02
N LYS A 52 -28.34 4.88 -10.64
CA LYS A 52 -29.19 3.89 -9.95
C LYS A 52 -29.50 4.37 -8.54
N ASP A 53 -30.71 4.07 -8.09
CA ASP A 53 -31.20 4.49 -6.78
C ASP A 53 -30.64 3.62 -5.65
N ARG A 54 -30.85 4.07 -4.41
CA ARG A 54 -30.35 3.37 -3.23
C ARG A 54 -31.00 2.00 -3.04
N ILE A 55 -32.26 1.84 -3.45
CA ILE A 55 -32.99 0.56 -3.32
C ILE A 55 -32.37 -0.49 -4.24
N PHE A 56 -32.06 -0.12 -5.49
CA PHE A 56 -31.33 -1.00 -6.40
C PHE A 56 -30.05 -1.54 -5.75
N TRP A 57 -29.20 -0.68 -5.20
CA TRP A 57 -27.93 -1.10 -4.59
C TRP A 57 -28.10 -1.94 -3.32
N ARG A 58 -29.16 -1.71 -2.53
CA ARG A 58 -29.48 -2.51 -1.34
C ARG A 58 -29.85 -3.95 -1.70
N ASN A 59 -30.42 -4.16 -2.89
CA ASN A 59 -30.87 -5.47 -3.35
C ASN A 59 -29.76 -6.25 -4.08
N VAL A 60 -28.55 -5.70 -4.20
CA VAL A 60 -27.40 -6.40 -4.78
C VAL A 60 -26.72 -7.25 -3.71
N LEU A 61 -26.66 -8.56 -3.93
CA LEU A 61 -25.85 -9.47 -3.12
C LEU A 61 -24.41 -9.49 -3.65
N TRP A 62 -23.47 -9.01 -2.84
CA TRP A 62 -22.05 -9.00 -3.16
C TRP A 62 -21.35 -10.19 -2.50
N SER A 63 -20.39 -10.79 -3.19
CA SER A 63 -19.55 -11.87 -2.66
C SER A 63 -18.10 -11.64 -3.08
N ASP A 64 -17.17 -11.92 -2.18
CA ASP A 64 -15.73 -11.93 -2.45
C ASP A 64 -15.03 -12.84 -1.43
N GLU A 65 -13.80 -13.24 -1.72
CA GLU A 65 -12.95 -14.03 -0.83
C GLU A 65 -11.77 -13.19 -0.36
N THR A 66 -11.44 -13.26 0.93
CA THR A 66 -10.25 -12.61 1.48
C THR A 66 -9.48 -13.55 2.39
N LYS A 67 -8.15 -13.49 2.30
CA LYS A 67 -7.26 -14.20 3.23
C LYS A 67 -7.18 -13.41 4.54
N ILE A 68 -7.39 -14.10 5.67
CA ILE A 68 -7.19 -13.54 7.01
C ILE A 68 -6.00 -14.28 7.63
N GLU A 69 -4.94 -13.54 7.95
CA GLU A 69 -3.73 -14.09 8.58
C GLU A 69 -3.68 -13.64 10.04
N LEU A 70 -3.42 -14.58 10.98
CA LEU A 70 -3.31 -14.27 12.41
C LEU A 70 -2.09 -13.40 12.71
N LEU A 71 -0.99 -13.63 11.99
CA LEU A 71 0.23 -12.84 12.04
C LEU A 71 0.67 -12.59 10.59
N GLY A 72 0.32 -11.43 10.05
CA GLY A 72 0.62 -11.10 8.66
C GLY A 72 2.11 -10.95 8.41
N HIS A 73 2.62 -11.56 7.33
CA HIS A 73 4.04 -11.48 6.96
C HIS A 73 4.54 -10.03 6.76
N ASN A 74 3.63 -9.11 6.44
CA ASN A 74 3.94 -7.70 6.19
C ASN A 74 3.45 -6.76 7.30
N ASP A 75 3.01 -7.30 8.45
CA ASP A 75 2.60 -6.48 9.58
C ASP A 75 3.81 -6.13 10.47
N HIS A 76 3.75 -4.96 11.08
CA HIS A 76 4.76 -4.52 12.03
C HIS A 76 4.61 -5.34 13.32
N ARG A 77 5.41 -6.40 13.46
CA ARG A 77 5.42 -7.24 14.65
C ARG A 77 5.92 -6.45 15.86
N TYR A 78 5.10 -6.36 16.90
CA TYR A 78 5.56 -5.96 18.23
C TYR A 78 6.33 -7.14 18.84
N VAL A 79 7.62 -6.95 19.05
CA VAL A 79 8.50 -7.92 19.70
C VAL A 79 8.64 -7.53 21.17
N TRP A 80 8.46 -8.49 22.06
CA TRP A 80 8.78 -8.32 23.48
C TRP A 80 10.28 -8.57 23.65
N ASP A 81 11.00 -7.56 24.14
CA ASP A 81 12.43 -7.65 24.41
C ASP A 81 12.67 -7.39 25.90
N GLU A 82 13.56 -8.19 26.50
CA GLU A 82 14.05 -7.95 27.85
C GLU A 82 15.07 -6.81 27.77
N LYS A 83 14.82 -5.71 28.49
CA LYS A 83 15.71 -4.53 28.47
C LYS A 83 17.17 -4.93 28.71
N GLY A 84 18.00 -4.74 27.68
CA GLY A 84 19.45 -4.93 27.75
C GLY A 84 19.97 -6.25 27.19
N GLY A 85 19.09 -7.17 26.77
CA GLY A 85 19.48 -8.32 25.95
C GLY A 85 19.55 -7.90 24.48
N GLY A 86 20.72 -7.95 23.85
CA GLY A 86 20.81 -7.66 22.42
C GLY A 86 19.83 -8.53 21.61
N LEU A 87 19.27 -7.95 20.54
CA LEU A 87 18.25 -8.58 19.67
C LEU A 87 18.65 -10.02 19.29
N ARG A 88 18.08 -11.00 19.99
CA ARG A 88 18.09 -12.39 19.55
C ARG A 88 16.84 -12.60 18.71
N ALA A 89 17.03 -12.66 17.40
CA ALA A 89 16.01 -13.17 16.51
C ALA A 89 15.93 -14.69 16.71
N GLU A 90 15.22 -15.13 17.75
CA GLU A 90 14.71 -16.49 17.75
C GLU A 90 13.44 -16.50 16.91
N GLU A 91 13.53 -17.12 15.74
CA GLU A 91 12.36 -17.49 14.96
C GLU A 91 11.57 -18.52 15.77
N HIS A 92 10.58 -18.05 16.52
CA HIS A 92 9.60 -18.93 17.13
C HIS A 92 8.66 -19.41 16.02
N HIS A 93 9.02 -20.53 15.40
CA HIS A 93 8.14 -21.27 14.50
C HIS A 93 7.05 -21.92 15.36
N PRO A 94 5.77 -21.48 15.27
CA PRO A 94 4.71 -22.22 15.92
C PRO A 94 4.62 -23.59 15.24
N ASN A 95 4.51 -24.60 16.08
CA ASN A 95 4.60 -26.03 15.77
C ASN A 95 3.92 -26.41 14.44
N HIS A 96 4.66 -27.09 13.56
CA HIS A 96 4.20 -27.52 12.24
C HIS A 96 3.38 -28.82 12.32
N ASP A 97 2.47 -28.91 13.30
CA ASP A 97 1.62 -30.07 13.54
C ASP A 97 0.15 -29.69 13.29
N ALA A 98 -0.22 -29.56 12.02
CA ALA A 98 -1.61 -29.66 11.58
C ALA A 98 -1.63 -30.30 10.19
N GLN A 99 -1.65 -31.64 10.18
CA GLN A 99 -2.12 -32.43 9.05
C GLN A 99 -3.65 -32.27 8.97
N GLY A 100 -4.18 -32.05 7.76
CA GLY A 100 -5.62 -31.92 7.45
C GLY A 100 -6.14 -30.49 7.59
N TRP A 101 -6.73 -29.84 6.59
CA TRP A 101 -7.47 -30.27 5.40
C TRP A 101 -7.07 -29.44 4.17
#